data_AF-A0A3M2JRU0-F1
#
_entry.id   AF-A0A3M2JRU0-F1
#
_cell.length_a   1.000
_cell.length_b   1.000
_cell.length_c   1.000
_cell.angle_alpha   90.00
_cell.angle_beta   90.00
_cell.angle_gamma   90.00
#
_symmetry.space_group_name_H-M   'P 1'
#
loop_
_entity.id
_entity.type
_entity.pdbx_description
1 polymer ?
#
loop_
_entity_poly.entity_id
_entity_poly.type
_entity_poly.pdbx_seq_one_letter_code
_entity_poly.pdbx_strand_id
1 'polypeptide(L)'
;MLIFGAVVVMIARVKAPDAAPPTESAHQLIELLSIVHVALALILYPTAITLYNRAYDPRQLQQQLNEAGSVPEARAQTCLQIMRTAHILRLAPVEGVAMFGLVVCLLGVQSDVLAAFPRYWLNLFSSVILLAMVAANLPGKESLLSEFRRKILTVF
;
A
#
# COMPACT_ATOMS: atom_id res chain seq x y z
N MET A 1 3.89 -7.11 -5.40
CA MET A 1 3.36 -7.62 -4.12
C MET A 1 2.90 -9.07 -4.18
N LEU A 2 1.88 -9.42 -4.98
CA LEU A 2 1.40 -10.83 -5.07
C LEU A 2 2.50 -11.82 -5.46
N ILE A 3 3.24 -11.53 -6.54
CA ILE A 3 4.33 -12.40 -7.01
C ILE A 3 5.41 -12.53 -5.94
N PHE A 4 5.83 -11.42 -5.33
CA PHE A 4 6.88 -11.43 -4.31
C PHE A 4 6.45 -12.19 -3.05
N GLY A 5 5.21 -11.98 -2.57
CA GLY A 5 4.65 -12.76 -1.48
C GLY A 5 4.55 -14.25 -1.80
N ALA A 6 4.13 -14.62 -3.02
CA ALA A 6 4.08 -16.00 -3.47
C ALA A 6 5.48 -16.64 -3.50
N VAL A 7 6.50 -15.90 -3.95
CA VAL A 7 7.90 -16.35 -3.92
C VAL A 7 8.37 -16.57 -2.48
N VAL A 8 8.10 -15.65 -1.55
CA VAL A 8 8.46 -15.82 -0.13
C VAL A 8 7.83 -17.08 0.47
N VAL A 9 6.53 -17.29 0.22
CA VAL A 9 5.82 -18.49 0.69
C VAL A 9 6.36 -19.76 0.03
N MET A 10 6.66 -19.72 -1.27
CA MET A 10 7.23 -20.86 -1.99
C MET A 10 8.60 -21.25 -1.42
N ILE A 11 9.51 -20.29 -1.21
CA ILE A 11 10.83 -20.55 -0.62
C ILE A 11 10.68 -21.15 0.78
N ALA A 12 9.76 -20.62 1.59
CA ALA A 12 9.48 -21.14 2.92
C ALA A 12 8.97 -22.59 2.92
N ARG A 13 8.32 -23.04 1.84
CA ARG A 13 7.82 -24.41 1.69
C ARG A 13 8.86 -25.38 1.12
N VAL A 14 9.80 -24.88 0.32
CA VAL A 14 10.86 -25.70 -0.30
C VAL A 14 12.01 -25.97 0.66
N LYS A 15 12.28 -25.07 1.62
CA LYS A 15 13.29 -25.31 2.65
C LYS A 15 12.87 -26.48 3.55
N ALA A 16 13.74 -27.49 3.65
CA ALA A 16 13.52 -28.69 4.45
C ALA A 16 13.50 -28.37 5.96
N PRO A 17 12.73 -29.12 6.77
CA PRO A 17 12.55 -28.86 8.21
C PRO A 17 13.80 -29.11 9.07
N ASP A 18 14.85 -29.72 8.52
CA ASP A 18 16.08 -30.07 9.25
C ASP A 18 17.14 -28.94 9.22
N ALA A 19 16.72 -27.70 9.05
CA ALA A 19 17.63 -26.55 9.10
C ALA A 19 18.19 -26.38 10.52
N ALA A 20 19.50 -26.08 10.60
CA ALA A 20 20.15 -25.75 11.86
C ALA A 20 19.42 -24.59 12.56
N PRO A 21 19.37 -24.55 13.90
CA PRO A 21 18.71 -23.48 14.61
C PRO A 21 19.31 -22.12 14.20
N PRO A 22 18.46 -21.08 14.03
CA PRO A 22 18.91 -19.78 13.60
C PRO A 22 19.93 -19.20 14.58
N THR A 23 20.93 -18.48 14.07
CA THR A 23 21.89 -17.77 14.92
C THR A 23 21.19 -16.68 15.72
N GLU A 24 21.69 -16.40 16.92
CA GLU A 24 21.16 -15.32 17.77
C GLU A 24 21.18 -13.96 17.06
N SER A 25 22.25 -13.70 16.31
CA SER A 25 22.40 -12.49 15.49
C SER A 25 21.32 -12.35 14.41
N ALA A 26 20.93 -13.45 13.76
CA ALA A 26 19.88 -13.45 12.75
C ALA A 26 18.51 -13.17 13.40
N HIS A 27 18.25 -13.75 14.57
CA HIS A 27 17.02 -13.49 15.31
C HIS A 27 16.92 -12.02 15.72
N GLN A 28 17.97 -11.44 16.32
CA GLN A 28 18.01 -10.04 16.73
C GLN A 28 17.82 -9.08 15.55
N LEU A 29 18.42 -9.39 14.39
CA LEU A 29 18.24 -8.59 13.16
C LEU A 29 16.77 -8.60 12.71
N ILE A 30 16.14 -9.76 12.61
CA ILE A 30 14.73 -9.87 12.19
C ILE A 30 13.80 -9.22 13.19
N GLU A 31 14.10 -9.31 14.49
CA GLU A 31 13.36 -8.62 15.54
C GLU A 31 13.43 -7.10 15.36
N LEU A 32 14.64 -6.54 15.20
CA LEU A 32 14.84 -5.11 14.96
C LEU A 32 14.11 -4.65 13.70
N LEU A 33 14.24 -5.37 12.60
CA LEU A 33 13.56 -5.04 11.35
C LEU A 33 12.04 -5.10 11.48
N SER A 34 11.50 -6.04 12.26
CA SER A 34 10.06 -6.14 12.54
C SER A 34 9.57 -4.95 13.36
N ILE A 35 10.35 -4.49 14.35
CA ILE A 35 10.04 -3.28 15.13
C ILE A 35 10.03 -2.05 14.20
N VAL A 36 11.04 -1.91 13.34
CA VAL A 36 11.11 -0.84 12.34
C VAL A 36 9.91 -0.89 11.40
N HIS A 37 9.50 -2.08 10.95
CA HIS A 37 8.33 -2.25 10.08
C HIS A 37 7.05 -1.73 10.75
N VAL A 38 6.83 -2.08 12.02
CA VAL A 38 5.68 -1.59 12.79
C VAL A 38 5.73 -0.07 12.95
N ALA A 39 6.90 0.49 13.29
CA ALA A 39 7.08 1.94 13.40
C ALA A 39 6.79 2.66 12.07
N LEU A 40 7.30 2.13 10.96
CA LEU A 40 7.02 2.65 9.61
C LEU A 40 5.53 2.57 9.28
N ALA A 41 4.85 1.47 9.60
CA ALA A 41 3.42 1.33 9.38
C ALA A 41 2.62 2.37 10.18
N LEU A 42 2.96 2.58 11.45
CA LEU A 42 2.31 3.55 12.33
C LEU A 42 2.47 5.00 11.85
N ILE A 43 3.59 5.33 11.19
CA ILE A 43 3.84 6.68 10.66
C ILE A 43 3.23 6.85 9.27
N LEU A 44 3.47 5.90 8.37
CA LEU A 44 3.14 6.04 6.96
C LEU A 44 1.66 5.81 6.65
N TYR A 45 0.94 5.00 7.43
CA TYR A 45 -0.51 4.83 7.22
C TYR A 45 -1.31 6.11 7.50
N PRO A 46 -1.12 6.82 8.64
CA PRO A 46 -1.74 8.13 8.83
C PRO A 46 -1.30 9.14 7.77
N THR A 47 -0.01 9.14 7.43
CA THR A 47 0.54 10.03 6.39
C THR A 47 -0.17 9.83 5.05
N ALA A 48 -0.45 8.58 4.65
CA ALA A 48 -1.20 8.28 3.42
C ALA A 48 -2.62 8.87 3.44
N ILE A 49 -3.30 8.83 4.58
CA ILE A 49 -4.63 9.43 4.75
C ILE A 49 -4.54 10.95 4.66
N THR A 50 -3.56 11.56 5.34
CA THR A 50 -3.35 13.01 5.31
C THR A 50 -3.01 13.50 3.90
N LEU A 51 -2.15 12.79 3.17
CA LEU A 51 -1.80 13.12 1.78
C LEU A 51 -3.01 13.02 0.86
N TYR A 52 -3.82 11.97 1.01
CA TYR A 52 -5.06 11.81 0.25
C TYR A 52 -6.04 12.97 0.50
N ASN A 53 -6.27 13.31 1.76
CA ASN A 53 -7.19 14.40 2.13
C ASN A 53 -6.68 15.76 1.64
N ARG A 54 -5.36 15.98 1.68
CA ARG A 54 -4.75 17.21 1.16
C ARG A 54 -4.82 17.30 -0.36
N ALA A 55 -4.66 16.18 -1.08
CA ALA A 55 -4.81 16.14 -2.52
C ALA A 55 -6.27 16.39 -2.98
N TYR A 56 -7.24 16.12 -2.11
CA TYR A 56 -8.67 16.39 -2.32
C TYR A 56 -9.17 17.68 -1.68
N ASP A 57 -8.27 18.60 -1.28
CA ASP A 57 -8.70 19.88 -0.72
C ASP A 57 -9.63 20.62 -1.72
N PRO A 58 -10.90 20.89 -1.35
CA PRO A 58 -11.87 21.53 -2.25
C PRO A 58 -11.37 22.85 -2.82
N ARG A 59 -10.52 23.58 -2.08
CA ARG A 59 -9.96 24.86 -2.53
C ARG A 59 -8.99 24.67 -3.68
N GLN A 60 -8.10 23.67 -3.59
CA GLN A 60 -7.15 23.36 -4.67
C GLN A 60 -7.87 22.81 -5.89
N LEU A 61 -8.87 21.95 -5.68
CA LEU A 61 -9.70 21.41 -6.76
C LEU A 61 -10.41 22.53 -7.52
N GLN A 62 -11.04 23.47 -6.81
CA GLN A 62 -11.75 24.59 -7.43
C GLN A 62 -10.79 25.52 -8.18
N GLN A 63 -9.61 25.79 -7.62
CA GLN A 63 -8.59 26.59 -8.30
C GLN A 63 -8.13 25.93 -9.60
N GLN A 64 -7.79 24.64 -9.59
CA GLN A 64 -7.35 23.92 -10.79
C GLN A 64 -8.46 23.78 -11.84
N LEU A 65 -9.72 23.66 -11.42
CA LEU A 65 -10.87 23.66 -12.34
C LEU A 65 -11.14 25.04 -12.95
N ASN A 66 -10.88 26.12 -12.22
CA ASN A 66 -10.97 27.48 -12.76
C ASN A 66 -9.86 27.74 -13.78
N GLU A 67 -8.64 27.26 -13.51
CA GLU A 67 -7.49 27.34 -14.43
C GLU A 67 -7.71 26.53 -15.73
N ALA A 68 -8.43 25.40 -15.66
CA ALA A 68 -8.82 24.62 -16.83
C ALA A 68 -9.84 25.33 -17.76
N GLY A 69 -10.31 26.52 -17.38
CA GLY A 69 -11.25 27.32 -18.17
C GLY A 69 -12.68 26.78 -18.10
N SER A 70 -13.54 27.16 -19.05
CA SER A 70 -14.96 26.75 -19.11
C SER A 70 -15.20 25.53 -20.00
N VAL A 71 -14.18 25.03 -20.72
CA VAL A 71 -14.32 23.91 -21.64
C VAL A 71 -14.61 22.63 -20.83
N PRO A 72 -15.78 21.96 -21.04
CA PRO A 72 -16.18 20.81 -20.24
C PRO A 72 -15.19 19.65 -20.29
N GLU A 73 -14.60 19.39 -21.46
CA GLU A 73 -13.62 18.32 -21.66
C GLU A 73 -12.33 18.57 -20.86
N ALA A 74 -11.82 19.81 -20.87
CA ALA A 74 -10.63 20.18 -20.11
C ALA A 74 -10.85 20.01 -18.61
N ARG A 75 -12.00 20.45 -18.08
CA ARG A 75 -12.38 20.26 -16.67
C ARG A 75 -12.48 18.78 -16.29
N ALA A 76 -13.06 17.95 -17.14
CA ALA A 76 -13.17 16.52 -16.91
C ALA A 76 -11.79 15.85 -16.84
N GLN A 77 -10.87 16.21 -17.75
CA GLN A 77 -9.50 15.69 -17.73
C GLN A 77 -8.75 16.09 -16.47
N THR A 78 -8.84 17.36 -16.05
CA THR A 78 -8.23 17.84 -14.81
C THR A 78 -8.78 17.09 -13.59
N CYS A 79 -10.10 16.89 -13.51
CA CYS A 79 -10.72 16.13 -12.43
C CYS A 79 -10.16 14.70 -12.36
N LEU A 80 -10.08 13.99 -13.50
CA LEU A 80 -9.52 12.64 -13.57
C LEU A 80 -8.04 12.60 -13.15
N GLN A 81 -7.24 13.60 -13.55
CA GLN A 81 -5.83 13.68 -13.16
C GLN A 81 -5.67 13.88 -11.65
N ILE A 82 -6.49 14.73 -11.03
CA ILE A 82 -6.48 14.95 -9.57
C ILE A 82 -6.87 13.69 -8.83
N MET A 83 -7.98 13.05 -9.24
CA MET A 83 -8.44 11.79 -8.64
C MET A 83 -7.34 10.73 -8.71
N ARG A 84 -6.74 10.53 -9.90
CA ARG A 84 -5.65 9.58 -10.09
C ARG A 84 -4.45 9.90 -9.20
N THR A 85 -4.04 11.17 -9.14
CA THR A 85 -2.90 11.60 -8.33
C THR A 85 -3.13 11.36 -6.85
N ALA A 86 -4.32 11.70 -6.33
CA ALA A 86 -4.68 11.45 -4.95
C ALA A 86 -4.65 9.96 -4.59
N HIS A 87 -5.16 9.09 -5.47
CA HIS A 87 -5.09 7.64 -5.27
C HIS A 87 -3.64 7.11 -5.27
N ILE A 88 -2.79 7.60 -6.18
CA ILE A 88 -1.36 7.23 -6.22
C ILE A 88 -0.67 7.67 -4.91
N LEU A 89 -0.89 8.91 -4.47
CA LEU A 89 -0.30 9.45 -3.24
C LEU A 89 -0.75 8.70 -1.99
N ARG A 90 -1.98 8.18 -1.97
CA ARG A 90 -2.47 7.33 -0.88
C ARG A 90 -1.83 5.94 -0.88
N LEU A 91 -1.65 5.34 -2.05
CA LEU A 91 -1.16 3.96 -2.15
C LEU A 91 0.36 3.86 -1.98
N ALA A 92 1.12 4.86 -2.44
CA ALA A 92 2.58 4.78 -2.44
C ALA A 92 3.22 4.53 -1.04
N PRO A 93 2.82 5.24 0.04
CA PRO A 93 3.38 4.96 1.37
C PRO A 93 3.00 3.57 1.90
N VAL A 94 1.75 3.14 1.65
CA VAL A 94 1.25 1.81 2.07
C VAL A 94 1.99 0.70 1.32
N GLU A 95 2.26 0.90 0.02
CA GLU A 95 3.06 -0.02 -0.77
C GLU A 95 4.50 -0.14 -0.24
N GLY A 96 5.11 0.97 0.18
CA GLY A 96 6.43 0.95 0.81
C GLY A 96 6.48 0.09 2.08
N VAL A 97 5.49 0.24 2.97
CA VAL A 97 5.35 -0.57 4.20
C VAL A 97 5.16 -2.05 3.85
N ALA A 98 4.29 -2.36 2.89
CA ALA A 98 4.04 -3.73 2.43
C ALA A 98 5.30 -4.38 1.83
N MET A 99 6.04 -3.65 0.98
CA MET A 99 7.31 -4.11 0.41
C MET A 99 8.32 -4.43 1.51
N PHE A 100 8.46 -3.52 2.48
CA PHE A 100 9.38 -3.69 3.58
C PHE A 100 9.03 -4.94 4.41
N GLY A 101 7.77 -5.12 4.77
CA GLY A 101 7.30 -6.32 5.48
C GLY A 101 7.63 -7.63 4.73
N LEU A 102 7.45 -7.67 3.41
CA LEU A 102 7.84 -8.84 2.60
C LEU A 102 9.35 -9.07 2.58
N VAL A 103 10.16 -8.02 2.54
CA VAL A 103 11.62 -8.14 2.63
C VAL A 103 12.02 -8.73 3.99
N VAL A 104 11.40 -8.28 5.09
CA VAL A 104 11.64 -8.87 6.42
C VAL A 104 11.27 -10.36 6.44
N CYS A 105 10.12 -10.73 5.88
CA CYS A 105 9.74 -12.14 5.77
C CYS A 105 10.75 -12.93 4.91
N LEU A 106 11.18 -12.40 3.77
CA LEU A 106 12.16 -13.06 2.90
C LEU A 106 13.46 -13.32 3.66
N LEU A 107 14.00 -12.31 4.34
CA LEU A 107 15.24 -12.43 5.11
C LEU A 107 15.09 -13.47 6.23
N GLY A 108 13.98 -13.46 6.96
CA GLY A 108 13.77 -14.43 8.04
C GLY A 108 13.46 -15.85 7.55
N VAL A 109 12.98 -16.04 6.32
CA VAL A 109 12.96 -17.36 5.67
C VAL A 109 14.38 -17.80 5.29
N GLN A 110 15.20 -16.89 4.75
CA GLN A 110 16.59 -17.23 4.38
C GLN A 110 17.45 -17.61 5.60
N SER A 111 17.21 -17.01 6.76
CA SER A 111 17.92 -17.31 8.00
C SER A 111 17.24 -18.34 8.92
N ASP A 112 16.17 -19.00 8.46
CA ASP A 112 15.38 -20.00 9.23
C ASP A 112 14.70 -19.46 10.50
N VAL A 113 14.78 -18.15 10.75
CA VAL A 113 14.11 -17.46 11.86
C VAL A 113 12.60 -17.58 11.77
N LEU A 114 12.00 -17.54 10.58
CA LEU A 114 10.54 -17.64 10.42
C LEU A 114 9.99 -19.05 10.73
N ALA A 115 10.82 -20.09 10.59
CA ALA A 115 10.45 -21.46 10.96
C ALA A 115 10.48 -21.64 12.49
N ALA A 116 11.54 -21.13 13.14
CA ALA A 116 11.68 -21.18 14.60
C ALA A 116 10.71 -20.24 15.34
N PHE A 117 10.43 -19.06 14.76
CA PHE A 117 9.61 -18.01 15.37
C PHE A 117 8.48 -17.57 14.43
N PRO A 118 7.34 -18.31 14.38
CA PRO A 118 6.25 -18.03 13.45
C PRO A 118 5.61 -16.64 13.61
N ARG A 119 5.78 -15.97 14.76
CA ARG A 119 5.28 -14.61 15.00
C ARG A 119 5.74 -13.59 13.96
N TYR A 120 6.91 -13.78 13.33
CA TYR A 120 7.43 -12.85 12.32
C TYR A 120 6.69 -12.92 10.98
N TRP A 121 5.80 -13.91 10.78
CA TRP A 121 4.83 -13.89 9.67
C TRP A 121 3.85 -12.72 9.76
N LEU A 122 3.69 -12.08 10.92
CA LEU A 122 2.90 -10.85 11.04
C LEU A 122 3.42 -9.72 10.14
N ASN A 123 4.69 -9.74 9.72
CA ASN A 123 5.21 -8.78 8.75
C ASN A 123 4.54 -8.91 7.36
N LEU A 124 3.94 -10.07 7.04
CA LEU A 124 3.15 -10.28 5.82
C LEU A 124 1.81 -9.51 5.85
N PHE A 125 1.32 -9.15 7.05
CA PHE A 125 0.00 -8.54 7.23
C PHE A 125 -0.13 -7.20 6.50
N SER A 126 0.94 -6.39 6.43
CA SER A 126 0.92 -5.12 5.69
C SER A 126 0.68 -5.31 4.19
N SER A 127 1.19 -6.40 3.61
CA SER A 127 0.88 -6.77 2.22
C SER A 127 -0.57 -7.21 2.04
N VAL A 128 -1.14 -7.93 3.00
CA VAL A 128 -2.56 -8.30 2.97
C VAL A 128 -3.43 -7.04 3.05
N ILE A 129 -3.10 -6.09 3.91
CA ILE A 129 -3.79 -4.79 3.99
C ILE A 129 -3.74 -4.05 2.66
N LEU A 130 -2.56 -3.94 2.04
CA LEU A 130 -2.42 -3.29 0.74
C LEU A 130 -3.29 -3.96 -0.32
N LEU A 131 -3.29 -5.30 -0.38
CA LEU A 131 -4.12 -6.05 -1.32
C LEU A 131 -5.62 -5.83 -1.08
N ALA A 132 -6.05 -5.84 0.18
CA ALA A 132 -7.43 -5.52 0.54
C ALA A 132 -7.80 -4.08 0.14
N MET A 133 -6.89 -3.12 0.33
CA MET A 133 -7.10 -1.74 -0.11
C MET A 133 -7.20 -1.65 -1.64
N VAL A 134 -6.33 -2.31 -2.39
CA VAL A 134 -6.39 -2.31 -3.86
C VAL A 134 -7.69 -2.98 -4.34
N ALA A 135 -8.07 -4.11 -3.76
CA ALA A 135 -9.32 -4.82 -4.08
C ALA A 135 -10.56 -3.96 -3.79
N ALA A 136 -10.58 -3.26 -2.64
CA ALA A 136 -11.69 -2.40 -2.25
C ALA A 136 -11.77 -1.09 -3.05
N ASN A 137 -10.63 -0.59 -3.55
CA ASN A 137 -10.57 0.67 -4.31
C ASN A 137 -10.52 0.44 -5.83
N LEU A 138 -10.58 -0.80 -6.31
CA LEU A 138 -10.74 -1.09 -7.74
C LEU A 138 -12.12 -0.60 -8.16
N PRO A 139 -12.21 0.52 -8.88
CA PRO A 139 -13.51 1.12 -9.13
C PRO A 139 -14.17 0.30 -10.24
N GLY A 140 -15.23 -0.42 -9.90
CA GLY A 140 -16.07 -1.07 -10.89
C GLY A 140 -16.58 -0.04 -11.91
N LYS A 141 -16.82 -0.47 -13.15
CA LYS A 141 -17.30 0.40 -14.24
C LYS A 141 -18.51 1.25 -13.81
N GLU A 142 -19.40 0.66 -13.01
CA GLU A 142 -20.59 1.33 -12.47
C GLU A 142 -20.27 2.34 -11.36
N SER A 143 -19.26 2.07 -10.53
CA SER A 143 -18.84 2.98 -9.46
C SER A 143 -18.24 4.27 -10.04
N LEU A 144 -17.39 4.16 -11.07
CA LEU A 144 -16.86 5.30 -11.82
C LEU A 144 -17.97 6.13 -12.44
N LEU A 145 -18.94 5.49 -13.10
CA LEU A 145 -20.08 6.18 -13.69
C LEU A 145 -20.95 6.89 -12.64
N SER A 146 -21.11 6.28 -11.46
CA SER A 146 -21.89 6.86 -10.36
C SER A 146 -21.17 8.04 -9.69
N GLU A 147 -19.84 8.00 -9.54
CA GLU A 147 -19.06 9.12 -8.99
C GLU A 147 -19.01 10.27 -9.98
N PHE A 148 -18.83 9.98 -11.27
CA PHE A 148 -18.88 10.97 -12.33
C PHE A 148 -20.23 11.68 -12.36
N ARG A 149 -21.35 10.94 -12.34
CA ARG A 149 -22.69 11.53 -12.25
C ARG A 149 -22.90 12.36 -10.99
N ARG A 150 -22.41 11.90 -9.83
CA ARG A 150 -22.73 12.54 -8.55
C ARG A 150 -21.92 13.81 -8.30
N LYS A 151 -20.64 13.82 -8.66
CA LYS A 151 -19.72 14.94 -8.38
C LYS A 151 -19.62 15.96 -9.51
N ILE A 152 -19.85 15.56 -10.77
CA ILE A 152 -19.69 16.48 -11.91
C ILE A 152 -21.01 17.17 -12.26
N LEU A 153 -22.17 16.50 -12.19
CA LEU A 153 -23.47 17.15 -12.46
C LEU A 153 -23.96 18.08 -11.35
N THR A 154 -23.30 18.11 -10.18
CA THR A 154 -23.62 19.09 -9.12
C THR A 154 -22.74 20.33 -9.19
N VAL A 155 -21.66 20.30 -10.00
CA VAL A 155 -20.72 21.41 -10.18
C VAL A 155 -20.93 22.12 -11.53
N PHE A 156 -21.60 21.47 -12.49
CA PHE A 156 -22.16 22.08 -13.70
C PHE A 156 -23.63 22.43 -13.47
#